data_AF-A0A497PLG1-F1
#
_entry.id   AF-A0A497PLG1-F1
#
_cell.length_a   1.000
_cell.length_b   1.000
_cell.length_c   1.000
_cell.angle_alpha   90.00
_cell.angle_beta   90.00
_cell.angle_gamma   90.00
#
_symmetry.space_group_name_H-M   'P 1'
#
loop_
_entity.id
_entity.type
_entity.pdbx_description
1 polymer ?
#
loop_
_entity_poly.entity_id
_entity_poly.type
_entity_poly.pdbx_seq_one_letter_code
_entity_poly.pdbx_strand_id
1 'polypeptide(L)'
;MFSIIDNDKIDFFRVYLDRYGMKQFIVLVILAIMASLLVFVTAKKAYKAIKEYNKLQKEGILTTAYVSDIAFGGGRMGSNFVYYQFYDLNNRLVEKKEQVGRKVQGKLLKNIKKGDKIQIRYLKDEPSICQIVGNTGPMMTRIGFLVFFTIMWLIIFAIMFSQIVKTVEVVSLYKHGIATKGIMLSKKINTTGVDISYQFTDDRGKIHVSKEKIRRVELANDLVEGATVTVFYKKDNPAKSTIFVHRCGK
;
A
#
# COMPACT_ATOMS: atom_id res chain seq x y z
N MET A 1 -23.79 10.09 -41.37
CA MET A 1 -22.78 11.11 -41.03
C MET A 1 -22.57 11.05 -39.53
N PHE A 2 -21.54 10.34 -39.06
CA PHE A 2 -21.27 10.27 -37.62
C PHE A 2 -20.69 11.62 -37.21
N SER A 3 -21.41 12.37 -36.38
CA SER A 3 -20.85 13.52 -35.67
C SER A 3 -19.56 13.03 -35.02
N ILE A 4 -18.44 13.47 -35.57
CA ILE A 4 -17.12 13.34 -34.99
C ILE A 4 -17.31 13.79 -33.54
N ILE A 5 -17.12 12.87 -32.60
CA ILE A 5 -17.01 13.20 -31.19
C ILE A 5 -15.94 14.29 -31.17
N ASP A 6 -16.27 15.51 -30.72
CA ASP A 6 -15.31 16.60 -30.55
C ASP A 6 -14.09 16.00 -29.83
N ASN A 7 -13.01 15.76 -30.58
CA ASN A 7 -11.80 15.11 -30.06
C ASN A 7 -11.18 15.95 -28.93
N ASP A 8 -11.51 17.25 -28.89
CA ASP A 8 -11.14 18.21 -27.87
C ASP A 8 -11.92 18.07 -26.55
N LYS A 9 -12.99 17.27 -26.50
CA LYS A 9 -13.79 17.02 -25.28
C LYS A 9 -13.47 15.68 -24.58
N ILE A 10 -12.56 14.89 -25.14
CA ILE A 10 -12.14 13.60 -24.54
C ILE A 10 -10.95 13.83 -23.62
N ASP A 11 -11.27 14.22 -22.39
CA ASP A 11 -10.29 14.45 -21.33
C ASP A 11 -10.04 13.21 -20.48
N PHE A 12 -8.80 13.07 -20.01
CA PHE A 12 -8.36 12.01 -19.12
C PHE A 12 -9.30 11.83 -17.93
N PHE A 13 -9.64 12.92 -17.23
CA PHE A 13 -10.50 12.86 -16.06
C PHE A 13 -11.90 12.34 -16.37
N ARG A 14 -12.47 12.71 -17.52
CA ARG A 14 -13.79 12.23 -17.94
C ARG A 14 -13.75 10.72 -18.18
N VAL A 15 -12.78 10.25 -18.97
CA VAL A 15 -12.61 8.82 -19.26
C VAL A 15 -12.34 8.02 -17.98
N TYR A 16 -11.54 8.57 -17.06
CA TYR A 16 -11.27 7.95 -15.77
C TYR A 16 -12.54 7.80 -14.93
N LEU A 17 -13.32 8.88 -14.80
CA LEU A 17 -14.54 8.91 -14.01
C LEU A 17 -15.64 8.01 -14.59
N ASP A 18 -15.72 7.92 -15.91
CA ASP A 18 -16.64 6.99 -16.57
C ASP A 18 -16.25 5.55 -16.18
N ARG A 19 -14.99 5.16 -16.35
CA ARG A 19 -14.56 3.76 -16.15
C ARG A 19 -14.52 3.30 -14.69
N TYR A 20 -14.15 4.20 -13.77
CA TYR A 20 -13.87 3.85 -12.38
C TYR A 20 -14.83 4.49 -11.38
N GLY A 21 -15.51 5.58 -11.75
CA GLY A 21 -16.43 6.30 -10.87
C GLY A 21 -15.73 7.22 -9.86
N MET A 22 -16.42 8.30 -9.52
CA MET A 22 -15.94 9.34 -8.60
C MET A 22 -15.68 8.81 -7.18
N LYS A 23 -16.56 7.92 -6.69
CA LYS A 23 -16.40 7.31 -5.36
C LYS A 23 -15.10 6.51 -5.24
N GLN A 24 -14.78 5.69 -6.26
CA GLN A 24 -13.57 4.86 -6.24
C GLN A 24 -12.31 5.74 -6.27
N PHE A 25 -12.32 6.82 -7.07
CA PHE A 25 -11.21 7.78 -7.10
C PHE A 25 -10.95 8.42 -5.74
N ILE A 26 -11.98 8.99 -5.09
CA ILE A 26 -11.84 9.60 -3.75
C ILE A 26 -11.30 8.58 -2.75
N VAL A 27 -11.86 7.37 -2.72
CA VAL A 27 -11.42 6.33 -1.78
C VAL A 27 -9.95 6.00 -1.98
N LEU A 28 -9.49 5.81 -3.22
CA LEU A 28 -8.09 5.51 -3.50
C LEU A 28 -7.15 6.66 -3.12
N VAL A 29 -7.55 7.91 -3.37
CA VAL A 29 -6.78 9.10 -2.98
C VAL A 29 -6.64 9.18 -1.46
N ILE A 30 -7.75 9.03 -0.72
CA ILE A 30 -7.73 9.03 0.75
C ILE A 30 -6.83 7.91 1.28
N LEU A 31 -6.98 6.69 0.75
CA LEU A 31 -6.15 5.55 1.14
C LEU A 31 -4.66 5.80 0.85
N ALA A 32 -4.32 6.40 -0.30
CA ALA A 32 -2.95 6.73 -0.65
C ALA A 32 -2.34 7.78 0.29
N ILE A 33 -3.10 8.83 0.65
CA ILE A 33 -2.67 9.85 1.61
C ILE A 33 -2.43 9.21 2.98
N MET A 34 -3.38 8.44 3.48
CA MET A 34 -3.28 7.76 4.79
C MET A 34 -2.10 6.79 4.82
N ALA A 35 -1.91 5.98 3.77
CA ALA A 35 -0.78 5.07 3.66
C ALA A 35 0.55 5.84 3.63
N SER A 36 0.63 6.96 2.91
CA SER A 36 1.83 7.79 2.83
C SER A 36 2.20 8.37 4.20
N LEU A 37 1.21 8.86 4.95
CA LEU A 37 1.40 9.35 6.32
C LEU A 37 1.89 8.24 7.26
N LEU A 38 1.32 7.04 7.17
CA LEU A 38 1.74 5.89 7.97
C LEU A 38 3.19 5.48 7.67
N VAL A 39 3.56 5.41 6.39
CA VAL A 39 4.95 5.15 5.98
C VAL A 39 5.88 6.23 6.53
N PHE A 40 5.53 7.51 6.40
CA PHE A 40 6.34 8.62 6.91
C PHE A 40 6.55 8.53 8.44
N VAL A 41 5.47 8.34 9.20
CA VAL A 41 5.54 8.25 10.67
C VAL A 41 6.35 7.03 11.11
N THR A 42 6.14 5.87 10.48
CA THR A 42 6.88 4.66 10.82
C THR A 42 8.33 4.71 10.38
N ALA A 43 8.64 5.33 9.25
CA ALA A 43 10.01 5.56 8.79
C ALA A 43 10.77 6.45 9.77
N LYS A 44 10.16 7.57 10.21
CA LYS A 44 10.75 8.46 11.23
C LYS A 44 11.03 7.71 12.53
N LYS A 45 10.09 6.89 13.00
CA LYS A 45 10.27 6.08 14.22
C LYS A 45 11.34 5.00 14.07
N ALA A 46 11.38 4.30 12.94
CA ALA A 46 12.38 3.28 12.65
C ALA A 46 13.78 3.90 12.54
N TYR A 47 13.93 5.00 11.80
CA TYR A 47 15.17 5.75 11.68
C TYR A 47 15.70 6.19 13.04
N LYS A 48 14.85 6.78 13.89
CA LYS A 48 15.24 7.17 15.25
C LYS A 48 15.74 5.96 16.06
N ALA A 49 15.02 4.83 16.00
CA ALA A 49 15.43 3.61 16.69
C ALA A 49 16.79 3.08 16.21
N ILE A 50 17.00 3.04 14.90
CA ILE A 50 18.26 2.58 14.29
C ILE A 50 19.41 3.50 14.69
N LYS A 51 19.19 4.82 14.67
CA LYS A 51 20.19 5.82 15.07
C LYS A 51 20.57 5.65 16.54
N GLU A 52 19.58 5.56 17.43
CA GLU A 52 19.80 5.33 18.87
C GLU A 52 20.54 4.02 19.12
N TYR A 53 20.12 2.93 18.47
CA TYR A 53 20.77 1.62 18.56
C TYR A 53 22.23 1.68 18.15
N ASN A 54 22.52 2.24 16.97
CA ASN A 54 23.87 2.34 16.45
C ASN A 54 24.76 3.23 17.33
N LYS A 55 24.21 4.34 17.84
CA LYS A 55 24.91 5.22 18.78
C LYS A 55 25.26 4.46 20.07
N LEU A 56 24.31 3.70 20.62
CA LEU A 56 24.54 2.84 21.79
C LEU A 56 25.58 1.74 21.56
N GLN A 57 25.63 1.15 20.36
CA GLN A 57 26.66 0.14 20.07
C GLN A 57 28.07 0.74 19.99
N LYS A 58 28.19 1.98 19.49
CA LYS A 58 29.48 2.66 19.31
C LYS A 58 29.98 3.38 20.56
N GLU A 59 29.11 4.10 21.25
CA GLU A 59 29.45 5.04 22.33
C GLU A 59 28.90 4.61 23.69
N GLY A 60 28.08 3.56 23.72
CA GLY A 60 27.37 3.16 24.94
C GLY A 60 28.30 2.59 26.00
N ILE A 61 28.18 3.12 27.22
CA ILE A 61 28.88 2.62 28.40
C ILE A 61 28.12 1.39 28.92
N LEU A 62 28.85 0.30 29.12
CA LEU A 62 28.30 -0.92 29.72
C LEU A 62 28.11 -0.71 31.23
N THR A 63 26.94 -1.07 31.74
CA THR A 63 26.68 -1.09 33.19
C THR A 63 25.69 -2.19 33.55
N THR A 64 25.58 -2.44 34.85
CA THR A 64 24.61 -3.38 35.41
C THR A 64 23.36 -2.63 35.87
N ALA A 65 22.21 -3.03 35.35
CA ALA A 65 20.91 -2.58 35.84
C ALA A 65 20.23 -3.69 36.66
N TYR A 66 19.29 -3.27 37.51
CA TYR A 66 18.49 -4.16 38.34
C TYR A 66 17.07 -4.19 37.82
N VAL A 67 16.52 -5.39 37.66
CA VAL A 67 15.13 -5.59 37.24
C VAL A 67 14.20 -5.11 38.35
N SER A 68 13.33 -4.16 38.05
CA SER A 68 12.32 -3.65 38.98
C SER A 68 10.99 -4.40 38.83
N ASP A 69 10.61 -4.78 37.61
CA ASP A 69 9.40 -5.53 37.31
C ASP A 69 9.44 -6.19 35.91
N ILE A 70 8.52 -7.13 35.63
CA ILE A 70 8.36 -7.79 34.35
C ILE A 70 6.88 -7.86 33.99
N ALA A 71 6.51 -7.35 32.83
CA ALA A 71 5.15 -7.50 32.29
C ALA A 71 5.15 -8.46 31.10
N PHE A 72 4.31 -9.50 31.19
CA PHE A 72 4.06 -10.43 30.09
C PHE A 72 2.87 -9.94 29.27
N GLY A 73 3.07 -9.74 27.98
CA GLY A 73 1.98 -9.41 27.08
C GLY A 73 1.13 -10.65 26.81
N GLY A 74 -0.17 -10.59 27.10
CA GLY A 74 -1.11 -11.66 26.77
C GLY A 74 -1.37 -11.78 25.25
N GLY A 75 -1.53 -13.01 24.76
CA GLY A 75 -1.95 -13.32 23.38
C GLY A 75 -0.82 -13.41 22.34
N ARG A 76 -1.18 -13.78 21.09
CA ARG A 76 -0.23 -14.01 19.97
C ARG A 76 0.57 -12.77 19.55
N MET A 77 0.07 -11.57 19.85
CA MET A 77 0.72 -10.27 19.59
C MET A 77 1.17 -9.55 20.87
N GLY A 78 1.06 -10.20 22.02
CA GLY A 78 1.48 -9.65 23.30
C GLY A 78 2.98 -9.33 23.30
N SER A 79 3.32 -8.10 23.69
CA SER A 79 4.71 -7.68 23.87
C SER A 79 5.12 -7.88 25.32
N ASN A 80 6.27 -8.50 25.53
CA ASN A 80 6.85 -8.61 26.86
C ASN A 80 7.69 -7.38 27.18
N PHE A 81 7.72 -6.98 28.45
CA PHE A 81 8.47 -5.83 28.91
C PHE A 81 9.28 -6.17 30.15
N VAL A 82 10.49 -5.64 30.21
CA VAL A 82 11.31 -5.60 31.42
C VAL A 82 11.39 -4.15 31.87
N TYR A 83 11.09 -3.92 33.14
CA TYR A 83 11.36 -2.67 33.83
C TYR A 83 12.66 -2.82 34.59
N TYR A 84 13.57 -1.87 34.43
CA TYR A 84 14.86 -1.90 35.10
C TYR A 84 15.30 -0.51 35.50
N GLN A 85 16.19 -0.47 36.50
CA GLN A 85 16.77 0.76 37.03
C GLN A 85 18.27 0.62 37.21
N PHE A 86 19.00 1.71 37.03
CA PHE A 86 20.45 1.79 37.26
C PHE A 86 20.84 3.22 37.64
N TYR A 87 22.06 3.38 38.17
CA TYR A 87 22.65 4.69 38.42
C TYR A 87 23.62 5.05 37.29
N ASP A 88 23.51 6.27 36.77
CA ASP A 88 24.47 6.81 35.79
C ASP A 88 25.80 7.22 36.46
N LEU A 89 26.76 7.73 35.68
CA LEU A 89 28.05 8.18 36.22
C LEU A 89 27.93 9.35 37.23
N ASN A 90 26.82 10.08 37.21
CA ASN A 90 26.55 11.20 38.11
C ASN A 90 25.69 10.77 39.31
N ASN A 91 25.59 9.45 39.55
CA ASN A 91 24.79 8.85 40.61
C ASN A 91 23.30 9.21 40.55
N ARG A 92 22.77 9.49 39.34
CA ARG A 92 21.34 9.73 39.11
C ARG A 92 20.65 8.41 38.77
N LEU A 93 19.52 8.16 39.42
CA LEU A 93 18.69 6.99 39.13
C LEU A 93 18.02 7.17 37.77
N VAL A 94 18.15 6.16 36.92
CA VAL A 94 17.49 6.07 35.61
C VAL A 94 16.60 4.84 35.62
N GLU A 95 15.32 5.04 35.35
CA GLU A 95 14.33 3.98 35.22
C GLU A 95 13.92 3.83 33.75
N LYS A 96 13.76 2.58 33.30
CA LYS A 96 13.33 2.32 31.93
C LYS A 96 12.45 1.10 31.82
N LYS A 97 11.46 1.23 30.93
CA LYS A 97 10.65 0.14 30.40
C LYS A 97 11.15 -0.21 29.00
N GLU A 98 11.48 -1.48 28.78
CA GLU A 98 11.97 -1.95 27.48
C GLU A 98 11.20 -3.18 27.00
N GLN A 99 10.77 -3.15 25.74
CA GLN A 99 10.16 -4.30 25.08
C GLN A 99 11.23 -5.34 24.80
N VAL A 100 11.00 -6.59 25.19
CA VAL A 100 11.97 -7.69 25.05
C VAL A 100 11.36 -8.90 24.35
N GLY A 101 12.23 -9.76 23.82
CA GLY A 101 11.85 -11.07 23.31
C GLY A 101 11.54 -12.08 24.43
N ARG A 102 11.38 -13.35 24.04
CA ARG A 102 11.19 -14.47 25.00
C ARG A 102 12.45 -14.79 25.81
N LYS A 103 13.61 -14.31 25.36
CA LYS A 103 14.90 -14.47 26.02
C LYS A 103 15.57 -13.10 26.18
N VAL A 104 16.23 -12.92 27.31
CA VAL A 104 17.09 -11.76 27.60
C VAL A 104 18.42 -12.31 28.08
N GLN A 105 19.51 -11.99 27.35
CA GLN A 105 20.87 -12.41 27.69
C GLN A 105 21.01 -13.92 27.94
N GLY A 106 20.41 -14.73 27.05
CA GLY A 106 20.44 -16.19 27.14
C GLY A 106 19.45 -16.81 28.13
N LYS A 107 18.89 -16.04 29.07
CA LYS A 107 17.87 -16.51 30.01
C LYS A 107 16.47 -16.38 29.42
N LEU A 108 15.62 -17.38 29.67
CA LEU A 108 14.20 -17.26 29.37
C LEU A 108 13.59 -16.16 30.25
N LEU A 109 12.73 -15.31 29.68
CA LEU A 109 12.15 -14.19 30.41
C LEU A 109 11.39 -14.63 31.67
N LYS A 110 10.71 -15.79 31.61
CA LYS A 110 10.01 -16.39 32.77
C LYS A 110 10.94 -16.75 33.94
N ASN A 111 12.24 -16.82 33.71
CA ASN A 111 13.24 -17.13 34.73
C ASN A 111 13.89 -15.87 35.31
N ILE A 112 13.60 -14.70 34.76
CA ILE A 112 14.09 -13.42 35.29
C ILE A 112 13.13 -12.98 36.39
N LYS A 113 13.67 -12.50 37.50
CA LYS A 113 12.91 -12.04 38.67
C LYS A 113 13.27 -10.60 39.02
N LYS A 114 12.40 -9.95 39.78
CA LYS A 114 12.69 -8.65 40.41
C LYS A 114 13.97 -8.77 41.25
N GLY A 115 14.86 -7.79 41.13
CA GLY A 115 16.18 -7.76 41.76
C GLY A 115 17.29 -8.41 40.92
N ASP A 116 16.95 -9.14 39.85
CA ASP A 116 17.97 -9.72 38.98
C ASP A 116 18.83 -8.65 38.31
N LYS A 117 20.10 -8.98 38.13
CA LYS A 117 21.07 -8.14 37.41
C LYS A 117 21.03 -8.43 35.92
N ILE A 118 20.95 -7.38 35.11
CA ILE A 118 21.03 -7.44 33.65
C ILE A 118 22.06 -6.45 33.14
N GLN A 119 22.78 -6.81 32.07
CA GLN A 119 23.71 -5.89 31.44
C GLN A 119 22.97 -4.92 30.51
N ILE A 120 23.26 -3.63 30.60
CA ILE A 120 22.71 -2.61 29.72
C ILE A 120 23.83 -1.76 29.13
N ARG A 121 23.54 -1.07 28.04
CA ARG A 121 24.34 0.06 27.55
C ARG A 121 23.54 1.34 27.68
N TYR A 122 24.18 2.43 28.05
CA TYR A 122 23.58 3.76 28.05
C TYR A 122 24.54 4.79 27.47
N LEU A 123 24.01 5.90 26.95
CA LEU A 123 24.83 7.01 26.49
C LEU A 123 25.23 7.91 27.66
N LYS A 124 26.52 8.25 27.75
CA LYS A 124 27.08 9.09 28.83
C LYS A 124 26.34 10.42 28.97
N ASP A 125 26.15 11.11 27.84
CA ASP A 125 25.56 12.45 27.81
C ASP A 125 24.03 12.43 27.94
N GLU A 126 23.40 11.29 27.58
CA GLU A 126 21.95 11.13 27.60
C GLU A 126 21.55 9.73 28.14
N PRO A 127 21.62 9.50 29.47
CA PRO A 127 21.44 8.17 30.07
C PRO A 127 20.05 7.55 29.89
N SER A 128 19.05 8.38 29.58
CA SER A 128 17.69 7.92 29.21
C SER A 128 17.69 7.09 27.91
N ILE A 129 18.67 7.34 27.03
CA ILE A 129 18.98 6.46 25.91
C ILE A 129 19.84 5.32 26.45
N CYS A 130 19.16 4.27 26.89
CA CYS A 130 19.75 3.02 27.31
C CYS A 130 19.00 1.79 26.76
N GLN A 131 19.66 0.65 26.75
CA GLN A 131 19.15 -0.58 26.16
C GLN A 131 19.78 -1.82 26.79
N ILE A 132 19.00 -2.90 26.94
CA ILE A 132 19.53 -4.21 27.35
C ILE A 132 20.47 -4.76 26.27
N VAL A 133 21.65 -5.22 26.68
CA VAL A 133 22.65 -5.75 25.75
C VAL A 133 22.07 -6.90 24.93
N GLY A 134 22.19 -6.80 23.60
CA GLY A 134 21.71 -7.79 22.64
C GLY A 134 20.21 -7.72 22.31
N ASN A 135 19.44 -6.82 22.92
CA ASN A 135 18.00 -6.73 22.65
C ASN A 135 17.69 -5.89 21.41
N THR A 136 17.56 -6.51 20.24
CA THR A 136 17.15 -5.81 19.00
C THR A 136 15.64 -5.65 18.84
N GLY A 137 14.84 -6.19 19.77
CA GLY A 137 13.38 -6.26 19.67
C GLY A 137 12.70 -4.92 19.37
N PRO A 138 12.94 -3.84 20.15
CA PRO A 138 12.29 -2.55 19.93
C PRO A 138 12.58 -1.95 18.54
N MET A 139 13.81 -2.13 18.03
CA MET A 139 14.20 -1.67 16.71
C MET A 139 13.51 -2.50 15.62
N MET A 140 13.59 -3.84 15.73
CA MET A 140 13.01 -4.76 14.75
C MET A 140 11.50 -4.62 14.64
N THR A 141 10.78 -4.40 15.76
CA THR A 141 9.34 -4.13 15.73
C THR A 141 9.00 -2.88 14.91
N ARG A 142 9.76 -1.78 15.09
CA ARG A 142 9.54 -0.54 14.33
C ARG A 142 9.86 -0.71 12.84
N ILE A 143 10.92 -1.46 12.51
CA ILE A 143 11.26 -1.82 11.12
C ILE A 143 10.15 -2.68 10.51
N GLY A 144 9.65 -3.67 11.26
CA GLY A 144 8.57 -4.54 10.81
C GLY A 144 7.30 -3.76 10.45
N PHE A 145 6.91 -2.79 11.30
CA PHE A 145 5.80 -1.89 10.97
C PHE A 145 6.05 -1.05 9.72
N LEU A 146 7.25 -0.49 9.57
CA LEU A 146 7.62 0.26 8.36
C LEU A 146 7.49 -0.60 7.10
N VAL A 147 8.03 -1.82 7.12
CA VAL A 147 7.95 -2.74 5.97
C VAL A 147 6.49 -3.06 5.65
N PHE A 148 5.69 -3.40 6.66
CA PHE A 148 4.27 -3.70 6.48
C PHE A 148 3.51 -2.54 5.81
N PHE A 149 3.63 -1.32 6.33
CA PHE A 149 2.95 -0.15 5.75
C PHE A 149 3.50 0.23 4.37
N THR A 150 4.79 0.01 4.12
CA THR A 150 5.41 0.24 2.80
C THR A 150 4.83 -0.70 1.75
N ILE A 151 4.66 -1.99 2.07
CA ILE A 151 4.04 -2.96 1.16
C ILE A 151 2.59 -2.56 0.86
N MET A 152 1.82 -2.18 1.89
CA MET A 152 0.44 -1.71 1.72
C MET A 152 0.38 -0.47 0.82
N TRP A 153 1.29 0.50 1.02
CA TRP A 153 1.41 1.70 0.19
C TRP A 153 1.73 1.36 -1.27
N LEU A 154 2.68 0.46 -1.52
CA LEU A 154 3.06 0.00 -2.87
C LEU A 154 1.88 -0.64 -3.60
N ILE A 155 1.07 -1.45 -2.91
CA ILE A 155 -0.12 -2.07 -3.51
C ILE A 155 -1.13 -1.01 -3.95
N ILE A 156 -1.42 -0.03 -3.08
CA ILE A 156 -2.35 1.07 -3.40
C ILE A 156 -1.82 1.88 -4.59
N PHE A 157 -0.53 2.21 -4.57
CA PHE A 157 0.13 2.96 -5.63
C PHE A 157 0.08 2.20 -6.97
N ALA A 158 0.37 0.91 -6.98
CA ALA A 158 0.30 0.07 -8.17
C ALA A 158 -1.12 0.01 -8.75
N ILE A 159 -2.15 -0.07 -7.89
CA ILE A 159 -3.56 -0.05 -8.31
C ILE A 159 -3.91 1.29 -8.97
N MET A 160 -3.48 2.41 -8.40
CA MET A 160 -3.70 3.75 -8.98
C MET A 160 -2.95 3.91 -10.30
N PHE A 161 -1.66 3.56 -10.33
CA PHE A 161 -0.83 3.65 -11.53
C PHE A 161 -1.39 2.81 -12.67
N SER A 162 -1.84 1.58 -12.39
CA SER A 162 -2.50 0.73 -13.39
C SER A 162 -3.77 1.37 -13.97
N GLN A 163 -4.58 2.06 -13.14
CA GLN A 163 -5.76 2.77 -13.62
C GLN A 163 -5.39 3.98 -14.48
N ILE A 164 -4.35 4.71 -14.11
CA ILE A 164 -3.83 5.84 -14.91
C ILE A 164 -3.36 5.36 -16.27
N VAL A 165 -2.50 4.33 -16.33
CA VAL A 165 -1.98 3.77 -17.59
C VAL A 165 -3.11 3.31 -18.50
N LYS A 166 -4.10 2.57 -17.97
CA LYS A 166 -5.26 2.12 -18.75
C LYS A 166 -6.10 3.30 -19.27
N THR A 167 -6.25 4.34 -18.47
CA THR A 167 -7.00 5.54 -18.89
C THR A 167 -6.27 6.28 -19.99
N VAL A 168 -4.94 6.46 -19.87
CA VAL A 168 -4.11 7.07 -20.92
C VAL A 168 -4.23 6.29 -22.23
N GLU A 169 -4.17 4.96 -22.17
CA GLU A 169 -4.33 4.11 -23.34
C GLU A 169 -5.70 4.29 -24.00
N VAL A 170 -6.78 4.30 -23.21
CA VAL A 170 -8.13 4.54 -23.73
C VAL A 170 -8.26 5.94 -24.34
N VAL A 171 -7.75 6.99 -23.68
CA VAL A 171 -7.78 8.36 -24.22
C VAL A 171 -7.03 8.42 -25.55
N SER A 172 -5.87 7.76 -25.63
CA SER A 172 -5.10 7.67 -26.88
C SER A 172 -5.89 6.94 -27.97
N LEU A 173 -6.61 5.86 -27.64
CA LEU A 173 -7.46 5.14 -28.59
C LEU A 173 -8.65 5.98 -29.05
N TYR A 174 -9.26 6.75 -28.16
CA TYR A 174 -10.34 7.66 -28.52
C TYR A 174 -9.88 8.81 -29.42
N LYS A 175 -8.67 9.35 -29.20
CA LYS A 175 -8.13 10.47 -30.01
C LYS A 175 -7.50 10.04 -31.32
N HIS A 176 -6.85 8.88 -31.36
CA HIS A 176 -5.98 8.47 -32.47
C HIS A 176 -6.29 7.06 -33.02
N GLY A 177 -7.21 6.32 -32.40
CA GLY A 177 -7.62 5.00 -32.87
C GLY A 177 -8.58 5.06 -34.05
N ILE A 178 -8.68 3.94 -34.77
CA ILE A 178 -9.67 3.78 -35.84
C ILE A 178 -10.99 3.36 -35.20
N ALA A 179 -12.06 4.10 -35.51
CA ALA A 179 -13.41 3.76 -35.09
C ALA A 179 -14.05 2.75 -36.05
N THR A 180 -14.65 1.69 -35.50
CA THR A 180 -15.43 0.70 -36.25
C THR A 180 -16.65 0.25 -35.45
N LYS A 181 -17.60 -0.42 -36.12
CA LYS A 181 -18.73 -1.05 -35.45
C LYS A 181 -18.30 -2.43 -34.95
N GLY A 182 -18.58 -2.70 -33.68
CA GLY A 182 -18.46 -4.01 -33.08
C GLY A 182 -19.80 -4.56 -32.64
N ILE A 183 -19.84 -5.85 -32.36
CA ILE A 183 -20.98 -6.56 -31.80
C ILE A 183 -20.59 -7.08 -30.43
N MET A 184 -21.41 -6.83 -29.43
CA MET A 184 -21.20 -7.36 -28.10
C MET A 184 -21.49 -8.86 -28.07
N LEU A 185 -20.55 -9.64 -27.57
CA LEU A 185 -20.67 -11.09 -27.48
C LEU A 185 -21.20 -11.53 -26.12
N SER A 186 -20.64 -10.99 -25.04
CA SER A 186 -21.07 -11.36 -23.69
C SER A 186 -20.79 -10.29 -22.66
N LYS A 187 -21.59 -10.30 -21.58
CA LYS A 187 -21.45 -9.41 -20.43
C LYS A 187 -21.52 -10.22 -19.14
N LYS A 188 -20.47 -10.14 -18.30
CA LYS A 188 -20.44 -10.78 -16.98
C LYS A 188 -20.24 -9.75 -15.88
N ILE A 189 -21.23 -9.61 -15.00
CA ILE A 189 -21.15 -8.74 -13.82
C ILE A 189 -20.48 -9.52 -12.68
N ASN A 190 -19.41 -8.94 -12.15
CA ASN A 190 -18.63 -9.46 -11.04
C ASN A 190 -18.59 -8.42 -9.89
N THR A 191 -18.15 -8.84 -8.71
CA THR A 191 -17.96 -7.96 -7.53
C THR A 191 -17.00 -6.79 -7.77
N THR A 192 -16.16 -6.87 -8.80
CA THR A 192 -15.11 -5.89 -9.11
C THR A 192 -15.38 -5.09 -10.39
N GLY A 193 -16.56 -5.23 -11.00
CA GLY A 193 -16.94 -4.57 -12.24
C GLY A 193 -17.63 -5.50 -13.23
N VAL A 194 -17.67 -5.09 -14.49
CA VAL A 194 -18.28 -5.84 -15.59
C VAL A 194 -17.20 -6.20 -16.60
N ASP A 195 -17.10 -7.50 -16.89
CA ASP A 195 -16.27 -8.03 -17.94
C ASP A 195 -17.12 -8.11 -19.22
N ILE A 196 -16.65 -7.47 -20.28
CA ILE A 196 -17.36 -7.35 -21.56
C ILE A 196 -16.50 -8.01 -22.63
N SER A 197 -17.11 -8.87 -23.44
CA SER A 197 -16.51 -9.42 -24.65
C SER A 197 -17.21 -8.86 -25.86
N TYR A 198 -16.46 -8.46 -26.88
CA TYR A 198 -16.99 -7.93 -28.12
C TYR A 198 -16.16 -8.39 -29.32
N GLN A 199 -16.80 -8.44 -30.49
CA GLN A 199 -16.15 -8.69 -31.76
C GLN A 199 -16.22 -7.46 -32.66
N PHE A 200 -15.22 -7.26 -33.51
CA PHE A 200 -15.23 -6.21 -34.51
C PHE A 200 -14.36 -6.61 -35.71
N THR A 201 -14.60 -5.96 -36.85
CA THR A 201 -13.83 -6.17 -38.06
C THR A 201 -12.86 -5.00 -38.25
N ASP A 202 -11.58 -5.31 -38.49
CA ASP A 202 -10.55 -4.31 -38.78
C ASP A 202 -10.65 -3.76 -40.21
N ASP A 203 -9.80 -2.79 -40.54
CA ASP A 203 -9.72 -2.15 -41.86
C ASP A 203 -9.27 -3.10 -42.98
N ARG A 204 -8.82 -4.31 -42.63
CA ARG A 204 -8.41 -5.38 -43.56
C ARG A 204 -9.45 -6.48 -43.70
N GLY A 205 -10.61 -6.35 -43.05
CA GLY A 205 -11.68 -7.34 -43.09
C GLY A 205 -11.47 -8.53 -42.13
N LYS A 206 -10.47 -8.49 -41.25
CA LYS A 206 -10.23 -9.55 -40.26
C LYS A 206 -11.06 -9.31 -39.00
N ILE A 207 -11.70 -10.37 -38.50
CA ILE A 207 -12.50 -10.35 -37.28
C ILE A 207 -11.60 -10.53 -36.06
N HIS A 208 -11.78 -9.68 -35.06
CA HIS A 208 -11.09 -9.74 -33.77
C HIS A 208 -12.10 -9.87 -32.64
N VAL A 209 -11.74 -10.67 -31.62
CA VAL A 209 -12.48 -10.77 -30.37
C VAL A 209 -11.63 -10.16 -29.27
N SER A 210 -12.20 -9.24 -28.50
CA SER A 210 -11.50 -8.53 -27.44
C SER A 210 -12.33 -8.53 -26.16
N LYS A 211 -11.62 -8.42 -25.03
CA LYS A 211 -12.21 -8.40 -23.69
C LYS A 211 -11.78 -7.14 -22.97
N GLU A 212 -12.73 -6.51 -22.32
CA GLU A 212 -12.51 -5.30 -21.56
C GLU A 212 -13.22 -5.37 -20.22
N LYS A 213 -12.60 -4.79 -19.18
CA LYS A 213 -13.18 -4.72 -17.84
C LYS A 213 -13.49 -3.27 -17.48
N ILE A 214 -14.76 -2.99 -17.21
CA ILE A 214 -15.24 -1.68 -16.76
C ILE A 214 -15.63 -1.79 -15.30
N ARG A 215 -15.05 -0.98 -14.41
CA ARG A 215 -15.32 -1.09 -12.97
C ARG A 215 -16.68 -0.48 -12.59
N ARG A 216 -17.14 0.51 -13.34
CA ARG A 216 -18.44 1.14 -13.13
C ARG A 216 -19.56 0.32 -13.80
N VAL A 217 -20.24 -0.51 -12.99
CA VAL A 217 -21.31 -1.41 -13.45
C VAL A 217 -22.45 -0.66 -14.14
N GLU A 218 -22.82 0.52 -13.64
CA GLU A 218 -23.92 1.34 -14.18
C GLU A 218 -23.79 1.63 -15.69
N LEU A 219 -22.56 1.79 -16.18
CA LEU A 219 -22.31 2.10 -17.60
C LEU A 219 -22.49 0.89 -18.52
N ALA A 220 -22.54 -0.31 -17.96
CA ALA A 220 -22.75 -1.54 -18.72
C ALA A 220 -24.18 -2.08 -18.57
N ASN A 221 -25.08 -1.36 -17.90
CA ASN A 221 -26.48 -1.78 -17.75
C ASN A 221 -27.19 -1.84 -19.11
N ASP A 222 -26.99 -0.83 -19.95
CA ASP A 222 -27.61 -0.69 -21.27
C ASP A 222 -26.92 -1.55 -22.35
N LEU A 223 -25.82 -2.21 -21.99
CA LEU A 223 -25.06 -3.08 -22.87
C LEU A 223 -25.69 -4.49 -22.88
N VAL A 224 -26.30 -4.87 -24.00
CA VAL A 224 -26.95 -6.18 -24.22
C VAL A 224 -26.18 -6.99 -25.26
N GLU A 225 -26.11 -8.32 -25.06
CA GLU A 225 -25.52 -9.22 -26.05
C GLU A 225 -26.19 -9.05 -27.42
N GLY A 226 -25.38 -9.03 -28.48
CA GLY A 226 -25.83 -8.71 -29.85
C GLY A 226 -25.98 -7.22 -30.16
N ALA A 227 -25.92 -6.32 -29.17
CA ALA A 227 -25.99 -4.88 -29.43
C ALA A 227 -24.74 -4.38 -30.19
N THR A 228 -24.96 -3.41 -31.08
CA THR A 228 -23.88 -2.74 -31.80
C THR A 228 -23.19 -1.74 -30.87
N VAL A 229 -21.86 -1.82 -30.77
CA VAL A 229 -21.01 -0.92 -29.99
C VAL A 229 -20.00 -0.22 -30.88
N THR A 230 -19.59 0.99 -30.51
CA THR A 230 -18.48 1.67 -31.20
C THR A 230 -17.17 1.20 -30.60
N VAL A 231 -16.28 0.64 -31.42
CA VAL A 231 -14.96 0.14 -31.02
C VAL A 231 -13.89 1.06 -31.58
N PHE A 232 -12.94 1.45 -30.73
CA PHE A 232 -11.71 2.13 -31.11
C PHE A 232 -10.54 1.16 -30.97
N TYR A 233 -9.75 0.98 -32.03
CA TYR A 233 -8.59 0.10 -32.00
C TYR A 233 -7.33 0.76 -32.60
N LYS A 234 -6.16 0.25 -32.21
CA LYS A 234 -4.88 0.70 -32.77
C LYS A 234 -4.62 -0.01 -34.10
N LYS A 235 -4.39 0.75 -35.18
CA LYS A 235 -4.17 0.22 -36.54
C LYS A 235 -3.10 -0.88 -36.61
N ASP A 236 -1.95 -0.66 -35.97
CA ASP A 236 -0.83 -1.60 -36.01
C ASP A 236 -1.00 -2.79 -35.06
N ASN A 237 -1.94 -2.70 -34.11
CA ASN A 237 -2.21 -3.77 -33.16
C ASN A 237 -3.68 -3.77 -32.74
N PRO A 238 -4.57 -4.40 -33.54
CA PRO A 238 -6.00 -4.45 -33.26
C PRO A 238 -6.36 -5.13 -31.94
N ALA A 239 -5.47 -5.95 -31.35
CA ALA A 239 -5.69 -6.52 -30.02
C ALA A 239 -5.74 -5.44 -28.92
N LYS A 240 -5.20 -4.25 -29.19
CA LYS A 240 -5.40 -3.05 -28.37
C LYS A 240 -6.64 -2.31 -28.88
N SER A 241 -7.77 -2.65 -28.28
CA SER A 241 -9.07 -2.08 -28.60
C SER A 241 -9.82 -1.71 -27.33
N THR A 242 -10.78 -0.80 -27.47
CA THR A 242 -11.66 -0.38 -26.39
C THR A 242 -13.03 -0.01 -26.94
N ILE A 243 -14.09 -0.29 -26.19
CA ILE A 243 -15.43 0.21 -26.53
C ILE A 243 -15.61 1.65 -26.06
N PHE A 244 -16.34 2.43 -26.84
CA PHE A 244 -16.84 3.73 -26.40
C PHE A 244 -18.01 3.51 -25.45
N VAL A 245 -17.88 4.01 -24.23
CA VAL A 245 -18.92 3.88 -23.21
C VAL A 245 -19.22 5.27 -22.71
N HIS A 246 -20.38 5.79 -23.08
CA HIS A 246 -20.85 7.10 -22.67
C HIS A 246 -22.12 6.96 -21.87
N ARG A 247 -22.30 7.89 -20.93
CA ARG A 247 -23.55 8.01 -20.18
C ARG A 247 -24.63 8.50 -21.16
N CYS A 248 -25.59 7.66 -21.54
CA CYS A 248 -26.87 8.21 -22.01
C CYS A 248 -27.48 8.93 -20.81
N GLY A 249 -27.59 10.26 -20.90
CA GLY A 249 -28.23 11.06 -19.87
C GLY A 249 -29.68 10.60 -19.67
N LYS A 250 -30.09 10.47 -18.41
CA LYS A 250 -31.44 10.84 -18.03
C LYS A 250 -31.46 12.34 -17.80
#